data_AF-A0A6I1MVD8-F1
#
_entry.id   AF-A0A6I1MVD8-F1
#
_cell.length_a   1.000
_cell.length_b   1.000
_cell.length_c   1.000
_cell.angle_alpha   90.00
_cell.angle_beta   90.00
_cell.angle_gamma   90.00
#
_symmetry.space_group_name_H-M   'P 1'
#
loop_
_entity.id
_entity.type
_entity.pdbx_description
1 polymer ?
#
loop_
_entity_poly.entity_id
_entity_poly.type
_entity_poly.pdbx_seq_one_letter_code
_entity_poly.pdbx_strand_id
1 'polypeptide(L)'
;MRKKHYIIPIFVPHEGCPHDCVFCNQGKITGEKKEIIVGPKNTLENKVDEKFVNKTIEEYLETIDRKNSIIELSFFGGTFTAIDIKKQKELLEVAKEYKSKKIIDYIRLSTRPDYIDENILEHLKYYNVDIIELGVQSLDEDVLKKSGRGHTTYDVERASKLIKEKDFILGHQIMVGLPGDNFEKDFYTANKSVSMKPDLCRIYPALTIKNTPMEEMYYEGVYKPYSLEEAIDICMKIYNIYIKNNVKVIRIGLQPTDNITEGKDVVAGPFHPAFRELVESKYLNNKIYNIIKNNTEDVEIKINT
;
A
#
# COMPACT_ATOMS: atom_id res chain seq x y z
N MET A 1 -21.32 15.76 11.10
CA MET A 1 -21.07 14.68 10.12
C MET A 1 -19.57 14.53 9.93
N ARG A 2 -19.03 13.30 9.95
CA ARG A 2 -17.60 13.04 9.68
C ARG A 2 -17.33 13.37 8.21
N LYS A 3 -16.34 14.22 7.91
CA LYS A 3 -15.97 14.54 6.52
C LYS A 3 -15.58 13.25 5.78
N LYS A 4 -16.02 13.10 4.53
CA LYS A 4 -15.63 11.98 3.67
C LYS A 4 -14.18 12.17 3.21
N HIS A 5 -13.38 11.10 3.19
CA HIS A 5 -12.00 11.16 2.70
C HIS A 5 -11.93 10.63 1.28
N TYR A 6 -11.59 11.48 0.33
CA TYR A 6 -11.43 11.14 -1.09
C TYR A 6 -9.95 11.10 -1.45
N ILE A 7 -9.55 10.06 -2.17
CA ILE A 7 -8.20 9.91 -2.71
C ILE A 7 -8.28 10.11 -4.22
N ILE A 8 -7.48 11.02 -4.75
CA ILE A 8 -7.23 11.19 -6.19
C ILE A 8 -5.93 10.41 -6.49
N PRO A 9 -6.01 9.22 -7.09
CA PRO A 9 -4.83 8.39 -7.35
C PRO A 9 -4.14 8.81 -8.66
N ILE A 10 -2.83 9.04 -8.59
CA ILE A 10 -1.94 9.17 -9.75
C ILE A 10 -1.01 7.96 -9.75
N PHE A 11 -1.14 7.08 -10.73
CA PHE A 11 -0.26 5.92 -10.88
C PHE A 11 0.96 6.30 -11.72
N VAL A 12 2.09 6.55 -11.05
CA VAL A 12 3.36 6.87 -11.69
C VAL A 12 4.01 5.56 -12.14
N PRO A 13 4.39 5.42 -13.43
CA PRO A 13 5.12 4.28 -13.94
C PRO A 13 6.36 3.98 -13.12
N HIS A 14 6.67 2.69 -13.02
CA HIS A 14 7.78 2.17 -12.26
C HIS A 14 9.10 2.33 -13.05
N GLU A 15 9.43 3.56 -13.43
CA GLU A 15 10.62 3.93 -14.19
C GLU A 15 11.90 3.95 -13.32
N GLY A 16 11.74 3.95 -11.99
CA GLY A 16 12.84 4.22 -11.06
C GLY A 16 13.38 3.02 -10.27
N CYS A 17 12.77 1.84 -10.34
CA CYS A 17 13.28 0.70 -9.57
C CYS A 17 14.34 -0.07 -10.34
N PRO A 18 15.53 -0.29 -9.76
CA PRO A 18 16.56 -1.13 -10.38
C PRO A 18 16.35 -2.63 -10.15
N HIS A 19 15.19 -3.06 -9.61
CA HIS A 19 14.95 -4.44 -9.20
C HIS A 19 13.61 -5.00 -9.70
N ASP A 20 13.64 -6.25 -10.12
CA ASP A 20 12.47 -7.04 -10.49
C ASP A 20 12.08 -7.96 -9.32
N CYS A 21 11.10 -7.51 -8.54
CA CYS A 21 10.56 -8.32 -7.45
C CYS A 21 9.76 -9.50 -8.01
N VAL A 22 9.79 -10.64 -7.34
CA VAL A 22 9.16 -11.87 -7.87
C VAL A 22 7.64 -11.78 -7.98
N PHE A 23 6.97 -10.94 -7.19
CA PHE A 23 5.52 -10.65 -7.27
C PHE A 23 5.16 -9.49 -8.21
N CYS A 24 6.16 -8.83 -8.81
CA CYS A 24 5.95 -7.67 -9.65
C CYS A 24 6.22 -8.06 -11.12
N ASN A 25 5.32 -7.68 -12.02
CA ASN A 25 5.51 -7.91 -13.46
C ASN A 25 5.90 -6.64 -14.22
N GLN A 26 6.20 -5.54 -13.52
CA GLN A 26 6.27 -4.23 -14.18
C GLN A 26 7.45 -4.09 -15.15
N GLY A 27 8.56 -4.83 -14.97
CA GLY A 27 9.69 -4.85 -15.90
C GLY A 27 9.36 -5.43 -17.28
N LYS A 28 8.70 -6.60 -17.36
CA LYS A 28 8.29 -7.25 -18.64
C LYS A 28 7.24 -6.41 -19.39
N ILE A 29 6.33 -5.83 -18.62
CA ILE A 29 5.30 -4.85 -18.99
C ILE A 29 5.90 -3.59 -19.65
N THR A 30 6.95 -2.99 -19.07
CA THR A 30 7.64 -1.83 -19.66
C THR A 30 8.53 -2.14 -20.87
N GLY A 31 8.97 -3.39 -21.04
CA GLY A 31 9.87 -3.84 -22.11
C GLY A 31 9.18 -4.13 -23.45
N GLU A 32 7.89 -4.46 -23.43
CA GLU A 32 7.08 -4.69 -24.62
C GLU A 32 6.14 -3.51 -24.88
N LYS A 33 6.57 -2.54 -25.72
CA LYS A 33 5.76 -1.49 -26.37
C LYS A 33 4.67 -0.78 -25.54
N LYS A 34 4.85 0.53 -25.31
CA LYS A 34 3.82 1.54 -24.95
C LYS A 34 2.63 0.98 -24.18
N GLU A 35 2.74 1.00 -22.86
CA GLU A 35 1.60 0.60 -22.05
C GLU A 35 0.62 1.73 -21.75
N ILE A 36 -0.63 1.30 -21.66
CA ILE A 36 -1.77 2.06 -21.18
C ILE A 36 -1.63 2.23 -19.67
N ILE A 37 -1.49 3.47 -19.18
CA ILE A 37 -1.75 3.73 -17.76
C ILE A 37 -3.25 3.82 -17.59
N VAL A 38 -3.81 2.83 -16.89
CA VAL A 38 -5.21 2.82 -16.49
C VAL A 38 -5.36 3.77 -15.30
N GLY A 39 -5.79 4.98 -15.60
CA GLY A 39 -6.46 5.80 -14.61
C GLY A 39 -7.86 5.23 -14.35
N PRO A 40 -8.41 5.37 -13.14
CA PRO A 40 -9.76 4.89 -12.79
C PRO A 40 -10.92 5.43 -13.66
N LYS A 41 -10.67 6.39 -14.55
CA LYS A 41 -11.61 6.87 -15.58
C LYS A 41 -11.02 6.95 -17.00
N ASN A 42 -9.72 6.67 -17.20
CA ASN A 42 -9.05 6.91 -18.48
C ASN A 42 -8.05 5.81 -18.83
N THR A 43 -8.11 5.36 -20.08
CA THR A 43 -7.17 4.48 -20.76
C THR A 43 -6.38 5.35 -21.73
N LEU A 44 -5.17 5.78 -21.37
CA LEU A 44 -4.36 6.60 -22.27
C LEU A 44 -2.96 5.98 -22.39
N GLU A 45 -2.45 5.96 -23.63
CA GLU A 45 -1.02 5.75 -23.93
C GLU A 45 -0.23 6.89 -23.27
N ASN A 46 0.36 6.66 -22.10
CA ASN A 46 0.58 7.77 -21.17
C ASN A 46 2.03 7.96 -20.75
N LYS A 47 2.52 9.16 -21.01
CA LYS A 47 3.54 9.79 -20.18
C LYS A 47 2.81 10.43 -19.01
N VAL A 48 3.05 9.99 -17.77
CA VAL A 48 2.50 10.66 -16.58
C VAL A 48 3.21 11.98 -16.41
N ASP A 49 2.67 13.07 -16.93
CA ASP A 49 3.25 14.42 -16.88
C ASP A 49 2.36 15.41 -16.14
N GLU A 50 2.78 16.67 -16.06
CA GLU A 50 2.00 17.74 -15.42
C GLU A 50 0.55 17.81 -15.96
N LYS A 51 0.35 17.65 -17.27
CA LYS A 51 -0.98 17.74 -17.90
C LYS A 51 -1.86 16.58 -17.47
N PHE A 52 -1.30 15.37 -17.41
CA PHE A 52 -2.01 14.19 -16.92
C PHE A 52 -2.47 14.37 -15.47
N VAL A 53 -1.61 14.90 -14.60
CA VAL A 53 -1.95 15.13 -13.18
C VAL A 53 -3.05 16.18 -13.05
N ASN A 54 -2.92 17.33 -13.71
CA ASN A 54 -3.95 18.38 -13.71
C ASN A 54 -5.31 17.84 -14.17
N LYS A 55 -5.35 17.19 -15.33
CA LYS A 55 -6.58 16.62 -15.89
C LYS A 55 -7.23 15.62 -14.94
N THR A 56 -6.44 14.72 -14.35
CA THR A 56 -6.95 13.72 -13.41
C THR A 56 -7.55 14.38 -12.16
N ILE A 57 -6.91 15.43 -11.64
CA ILE A 57 -7.44 16.18 -10.49
C ILE A 57 -8.79 16.81 -10.85
N GLU A 58 -8.88 17.50 -11.99
CA GLU A 58 -10.12 18.15 -12.45
C GLU A 58 -11.28 17.15 -12.59
N GLU A 59 -11.06 16.02 -13.28
CA GLU A 59 -12.08 14.97 -13.47
C GLU A 59 -12.58 14.34 -12.16
N TYR A 60 -11.73 14.29 -11.13
CA TYR A 60 -12.11 13.82 -9.81
C TYR A 60 -12.93 14.88 -9.07
N LEU A 61 -12.48 16.14 -9.11
CA LEU A 61 -13.13 17.25 -8.44
C LEU A 61 -14.56 17.49 -8.95
N GLU A 62 -14.87 17.19 -10.22
CA GLU A 62 -16.24 17.22 -10.74
C GLU A 62 -17.22 16.33 -9.97
N THR A 63 -16.70 15.25 -9.35
CA THR A 63 -17.51 14.26 -8.61
C THR A 63 -17.45 14.40 -7.10
N ILE A 64 -16.65 15.33 -6.57
CA ILE A 64 -16.40 15.47 -5.13
C ILE A 64 -17.04 16.77 -4.62
N ASP A 65 -17.94 16.66 -3.64
CA ASP A 65 -18.41 17.83 -2.88
C ASP A 65 -17.30 18.32 -1.94
N ARG A 66 -16.62 19.41 -2.32
CA ARG A 66 -15.52 20.01 -1.54
C ARG A 66 -15.93 20.40 -0.12
N LYS A 67 -17.18 20.82 0.14
CA LYS A 67 -17.60 21.40 1.44
C LYS A 67 -17.52 20.40 2.60
N ASN A 68 -17.76 19.12 2.32
CA ASN A 68 -17.81 18.06 3.33
C ASN A 68 -16.74 16.98 3.15
N SER A 69 -15.64 17.32 2.48
CA SER A 69 -14.60 16.37 2.08
C SER A 69 -13.22 16.76 2.59
N ILE A 70 -12.42 15.73 2.88
CA ILE A 70 -10.97 15.76 2.90
C ILE A 70 -10.52 15.18 1.56
N ILE A 71 -9.66 15.88 0.83
CA ILE A 71 -9.16 15.44 -0.49
C ILE A 71 -7.66 15.24 -0.41
N GLU A 72 -7.21 14.04 -0.76
CA GLU A 72 -5.81 13.64 -0.76
C GLU A 72 -5.37 13.29 -2.19
N LEU A 73 -4.33 13.95 -2.70
CA LEU A 73 -3.68 13.56 -3.94
C LEU A 73 -2.59 12.54 -3.62
N SER A 74 -2.65 11.36 -4.23
CA SER A 74 -1.77 10.23 -3.92
C SER A 74 -1.00 9.75 -5.15
N PHE A 75 0.32 9.83 -5.09
CA PHE A 75 1.21 9.23 -6.10
C PHE A 75 1.53 7.78 -5.73
N PHE A 76 0.94 6.84 -6.46
CA PHE A 76 1.17 5.40 -6.36
C PHE A 76 2.21 4.94 -7.40
N GLY A 77 2.84 3.80 -7.14
CA GLY A 77 3.91 3.24 -7.97
C GLY A 77 5.02 2.60 -7.13
N GLY A 78 5.19 3.05 -5.88
CA GLY A 78 6.13 2.45 -4.93
C GLY A 78 7.59 2.87 -5.12
N THR A 79 7.86 3.78 -6.07
CA THR A 79 9.21 4.22 -6.45
C THR A 79 9.30 5.73 -6.68
N PHE A 80 8.39 6.53 -6.11
CA PHE A 80 8.28 7.94 -6.47
C PHE A 80 9.59 8.71 -6.28
N THR A 81 10.32 8.48 -5.17
CA THR A 81 11.60 9.17 -4.93
C THR A 81 12.78 8.57 -5.71
N ALA A 82 12.54 7.48 -6.45
CA ALA A 82 13.54 6.81 -7.28
C ALA A 82 13.48 7.23 -8.77
N ILE A 83 12.44 7.93 -9.21
CA ILE A 83 12.37 8.47 -10.57
C ILE A 83 13.24 9.73 -10.71
N ASP A 84 13.49 10.18 -11.94
CA ASP A 84 14.29 11.40 -12.19
C ASP A 84 13.77 12.61 -11.39
N ILE A 85 14.69 13.36 -10.78
CA ILE A 85 14.33 14.48 -9.89
C ILE A 85 13.55 15.59 -10.61
N LYS A 86 13.77 15.81 -11.92
CA LYS A 86 12.97 16.78 -12.70
C LYS A 86 11.55 16.28 -12.84
N LYS A 87 11.36 14.97 -12.97
CA LYS A 87 10.03 14.35 -13.03
C LYS A 87 9.30 14.46 -11.70
N GLN A 88 9.98 14.21 -10.58
CA GLN A 88 9.42 14.43 -9.24
C GLN A 88 8.96 15.89 -9.08
N LYS A 89 9.80 16.87 -9.46
CA LYS A 89 9.47 18.30 -9.43
C LYS A 89 8.24 18.62 -10.26
N GLU A 90 8.20 18.19 -11.51
CA GLU A 90 7.07 18.41 -12.42
C GLU A 90 5.73 17.96 -11.80
N LEU A 91 5.68 16.76 -11.23
CA LEU A 91 4.45 16.22 -10.63
C LEU A 91 4.09 16.91 -9.30
N LEU A 92 5.10 17.21 -8.48
CA LEU A 92 4.91 17.84 -7.18
C LEU A 92 4.55 19.33 -7.27
N GLU A 93 4.96 20.03 -8.33
CA GLU A 93 4.58 21.43 -8.57
C GLU A 93 3.07 21.57 -8.72
N VAL A 94 2.45 20.70 -9.52
CA VAL A 94 0.99 20.62 -9.67
C VAL A 94 0.33 20.36 -8.31
N ALA A 95 0.78 19.33 -7.60
CA ALA A 95 0.24 18.97 -6.28
C ALA A 95 0.31 20.14 -5.29
N LYS A 96 1.47 20.80 -5.22
CA LYS A 96 1.70 21.97 -4.37
C LYS A 96 0.78 23.12 -4.72
N GLU A 97 0.54 23.38 -6.00
CA GLU A 97 -0.37 24.43 -6.46
C GLU A 97 -1.80 24.18 -5.97
N TYR A 98 -2.36 23.00 -6.23
CA TYR A 98 -3.71 22.65 -5.77
C TYR A 98 -3.84 22.70 -4.24
N LYS A 99 -2.80 22.27 -3.51
CA LYS A 99 -2.79 22.34 -2.05
C LYS A 99 -2.72 23.78 -1.55
N SER A 100 -1.91 24.63 -2.19
CA SER A 100 -1.78 26.04 -1.82
C SER A 100 -3.08 26.82 -2.05
N LYS A 101 -3.86 26.43 -3.08
CA LYS A 101 -5.22 26.92 -3.33
C LYS A 101 -6.28 26.32 -2.40
N LYS A 102 -5.89 25.44 -1.47
CA LYS A 102 -6.79 24.70 -0.56
C LYS A 102 -7.83 23.84 -1.29
N ILE A 103 -7.54 23.43 -2.53
CA ILE A 103 -8.41 22.56 -3.31
C ILE A 103 -8.25 21.11 -2.83
N ILE A 104 -7.00 20.69 -2.59
CA ILE A 104 -6.68 19.45 -1.88
C ILE A 104 -6.14 19.76 -0.48
N ASP A 105 -6.26 18.79 0.43
CA ASP A 105 -5.82 18.92 1.83
C ASP A 105 -4.49 18.21 2.08
N TYR A 106 -4.25 17.06 1.44
CA TYR A 106 -3.04 16.24 1.64
C TYR A 106 -2.36 15.84 0.33
N ILE A 107 -1.03 15.70 0.39
CA ILE A 107 -0.21 15.09 -0.65
C ILE A 107 0.47 13.86 -0.06
N ARG A 108 0.26 12.71 -0.70
CA ARG A 108 0.82 11.41 -0.34
C ARG A 108 1.67 10.86 -1.49
N LEU A 109 2.77 10.20 -1.16
CA LEU A 109 3.51 9.37 -2.11
C LEU A 109 3.91 8.03 -1.52
N SER A 110 4.10 7.03 -2.38
CA SER A 110 4.68 5.74 -2.03
C SER A 110 6.07 5.59 -2.62
N THR A 111 7.03 5.12 -1.83
CA THR A 111 8.41 4.94 -2.31
C THR A 111 9.11 3.76 -1.63
N ARG A 112 10.34 3.47 -2.09
CA ARG A 112 11.22 2.48 -1.49
C ARG A 112 11.99 3.07 -0.30
N PRO A 113 12.27 2.28 0.75
CA PRO A 113 13.02 2.76 1.91
C PRO A 113 14.44 3.24 1.62
N ASP A 114 15.14 2.59 0.70
CA ASP A 114 16.52 2.91 0.29
C ASP A 114 16.65 4.24 -0.47
N TYR A 115 15.54 4.80 -0.96
CA TYR A 115 15.47 6.10 -1.65
C TYR A 115 14.98 7.24 -0.75
N ILE A 116 15.16 7.09 0.57
CA ILE A 116 14.92 8.14 1.55
C ILE A 116 16.25 8.55 2.18
N ASP A 117 16.54 9.84 2.09
CA ASP A 117 17.63 10.52 2.79
C ASP A 117 17.19 11.93 3.18
N GLU A 118 18.06 12.70 3.85
CA GLU A 118 17.73 14.06 4.30
C GLU A 118 17.41 15.00 3.13
N ASN A 119 18.14 14.91 2.01
CA ASN A 119 17.94 15.77 0.85
C ASN A 119 16.59 15.51 0.19
N ILE A 120 16.20 14.23 0.06
CA ILE A 120 14.89 13.84 -0.43
C ILE A 120 13.80 14.36 0.51
N LEU A 121 13.95 14.21 1.82
CA LEU A 121 12.93 14.69 2.76
C LEU A 121 12.81 16.23 2.74
N GLU A 122 13.90 16.97 2.58
CA GLU A 122 13.86 18.43 2.39
C GLU A 122 13.16 18.82 1.08
N HIS A 123 13.46 18.10 0.00
CA HIS A 123 12.77 18.26 -1.27
C HIS A 123 11.27 18.02 -1.14
N LEU A 124 10.85 16.93 -0.50
CA LEU A 124 9.44 16.61 -0.29
C LEU A 124 8.74 17.65 0.62
N LYS A 125 9.44 18.16 1.64
CA LYS A 125 8.93 19.20 2.54
C LYS A 125 8.70 20.51 1.78
N TYR A 126 9.63 20.89 0.90
CA TYR A 126 9.48 22.07 0.03
C TYR A 126 8.22 22.00 -0.84
N TYR A 127 7.82 20.80 -1.26
CA TYR A 127 6.60 20.56 -2.04
C TYR A 127 5.34 20.32 -1.20
N ASN A 128 5.41 20.55 0.11
CA ASN A 128 4.29 20.35 1.05
C ASN A 128 3.73 18.92 1.05
N VAL A 129 4.58 17.91 0.82
CA VAL A 129 4.19 16.50 1.01
C VAL A 129 3.89 16.27 2.49
N ASP A 130 2.83 15.50 2.79
CA ASP A 130 2.43 15.20 4.17
C ASP A 130 2.70 13.75 4.54
N ILE A 131 2.50 12.83 3.59
CA ILE A 131 2.44 11.40 3.86
C ILE A 131 3.42 10.65 2.97
N ILE A 132 4.29 9.85 3.59
CA ILE A 132 5.24 8.98 2.89
C ILE A 132 4.90 7.54 3.28
N GLU A 133 4.47 6.74 2.29
CA GLU A 133 4.30 5.30 2.46
C GLU A 133 5.56 4.56 1.99
N LEU A 134 6.20 3.84 2.91
CA LEU A 134 7.31 2.96 2.62
C LEU A 134 6.81 1.59 2.18
N GLY A 135 7.27 1.14 1.02
CA GLY A 135 7.24 -0.26 0.64
C GLY A 135 8.18 -1.06 1.53
N VAL A 136 7.68 -1.56 2.67
CA VAL A 136 8.42 -2.43 3.61
C VAL A 136 8.41 -3.87 3.13
N GLN A 137 7.23 -4.36 2.74
CA GLN A 137 6.92 -5.74 2.38
C GLN A 137 7.18 -6.71 3.52
N SER A 138 8.44 -7.04 3.82
CA SER A 138 8.84 -7.87 4.94
C SER A 138 9.95 -7.19 5.74
N LEU A 139 10.09 -7.56 7.01
CA LEU A 139 11.25 -7.19 7.81
C LEU A 139 12.12 -8.42 8.15
N ASP A 140 11.94 -9.52 7.43
CA ASP A 140 12.81 -10.69 7.43
C ASP A 140 13.73 -10.64 6.19
N GLU A 141 15.05 -10.67 6.41
CA GLU A 141 16.05 -10.52 5.33
C GLU A 141 16.00 -11.68 4.33
N ASP A 142 15.70 -12.91 4.77
CA ASP A 142 15.58 -14.08 3.88
C ASP A 142 14.35 -13.94 2.96
N VAL A 143 13.24 -13.42 3.49
CA VAL A 143 12.02 -13.14 2.71
C VAL A 143 12.26 -12.02 1.71
N LEU A 144 12.89 -10.92 2.13
CA LEU A 144 13.25 -9.81 1.22
C LEU A 144 14.13 -10.31 0.07
N LYS A 145 15.16 -11.09 0.39
CA LYS A 145 16.07 -11.67 -0.61
C LYS A 145 15.35 -12.61 -1.57
N LYS A 146 14.56 -13.57 -1.06
CA LYS A 146 13.78 -14.50 -1.89
C LYS A 146 12.71 -13.80 -2.74
N SER A 147 12.25 -12.65 -2.28
CA SER A 147 11.30 -11.82 -3.01
C SER A 147 11.95 -10.93 -4.08
N GLY A 148 13.28 -10.92 -4.20
CA GLY A 148 14.00 -10.03 -5.10
C GLY A 148 13.93 -8.56 -4.69
N ARG A 149 13.72 -8.25 -3.40
CA ARG A 149 13.75 -6.87 -2.89
C ARG A 149 15.20 -6.41 -2.76
N GLY A 150 15.44 -5.16 -3.15
CA GLY A 150 16.77 -4.56 -3.16
C GLY A 150 17.08 -3.64 -1.98
N HIS A 151 16.18 -3.57 -1.00
CA HIS A 151 16.37 -2.82 0.23
C HIS A 151 16.47 -3.79 1.41
N THR A 152 17.09 -3.36 2.50
CA THR A 152 17.30 -4.14 3.74
C THR A 152 16.35 -3.71 4.85
N THR A 153 16.27 -4.49 5.93
CA THR A 153 15.54 -4.06 7.14
C THR A 153 16.11 -2.77 7.73
N TYR A 154 17.43 -2.58 7.63
CA TYR A 154 18.10 -1.37 8.07
C TYR A 154 17.63 -0.14 7.28
N ASP A 155 17.43 -0.25 5.97
CA ASP A 155 16.91 0.84 5.16
C ASP A 155 15.51 1.27 5.61
N VAL A 156 14.65 0.30 5.97
CA VAL A 156 13.31 0.58 6.52
C VAL A 156 13.42 1.30 7.86
N GLU A 157 14.25 0.82 8.77
CA GLU A 157 14.44 1.44 10.09
C GLU A 157 14.97 2.88 9.97
N ARG A 158 16.02 3.06 9.15
CA ARG A 158 16.62 4.37 8.87
C ARG A 158 15.61 5.34 8.26
N ALA A 159 14.91 4.91 7.20
CA ALA A 159 13.93 5.75 6.53
C ALA A 159 12.76 6.12 7.44
N SER A 160 12.24 5.16 8.21
CA SER A 160 11.15 5.39 9.18
C SER A 160 11.54 6.44 10.21
N LYS A 161 12.75 6.32 10.78
CA LYS A 161 13.28 7.30 11.73
C LYS A 161 13.36 8.70 11.12
N LEU A 162 13.98 8.84 9.95
CA LEU A 162 14.14 10.13 9.27
C LEU A 162 12.80 10.78 8.92
N ILE A 163 11.83 10.00 8.43
CA ILE A 163 10.48 10.47 8.08
C ILE A 163 9.79 11.04 9.32
N LYS A 164 9.86 10.34 10.46
CA LYS A 164 9.27 10.79 11.73
C LYS A 164 9.97 12.04 12.27
N GLU A 165 11.29 12.12 12.18
CA GLU A 165 12.08 13.28 12.63
C GLU A 165 11.79 14.56 11.82
N LYS A 166 11.27 14.44 10.59
CA LYS A 166 10.87 15.56 9.73
C LYS A 166 9.36 15.85 9.76
N ASP A 167 8.63 15.27 10.73
CA ASP A 167 7.20 15.44 10.96
C ASP A 167 6.31 15.07 9.76
N PHE A 168 6.71 14.07 8.98
CA PHE A 168 5.81 13.46 8.00
C PHE A 168 4.96 12.39 8.68
N ILE A 169 3.78 12.13 8.10
CA ILE A 169 2.96 10.97 8.44
C ILE A 169 3.60 9.75 7.79
N LEU A 170 4.06 8.81 8.61
CA LEU A 170 4.72 7.58 8.15
C LEU A 170 3.70 6.49 7.87
N GLY A 171 3.74 5.94 6.67
CA GLY A 171 2.96 4.77 6.28
C GLY A 171 3.83 3.55 6.04
N HIS A 172 3.43 2.39 6.54
CA HIS A 172 4.07 1.11 6.20
C HIS A 172 3.16 0.25 5.32
N GLN A 173 3.68 -0.18 4.18
CA GLN A 173 3.07 -1.22 3.37
C GLN A 173 3.78 -2.55 3.65
N ILE A 174 3.10 -3.49 4.30
CA ILE A 174 3.60 -4.84 4.51
C ILE A 174 2.86 -5.84 3.62
N MET A 175 3.55 -6.94 3.32
CA MET A 175 2.98 -8.08 2.61
C MET A 175 3.11 -9.33 3.47
N VAL A 176 2.15 -10.25 3.36
CA VAL A 176 2.19 -11.53 4.07
C VAL A 176 2.17 -12.69 3.10
N GLY A 177 2.85 -13.77 3.45
CA GLY A 177 2.92 -14.97 2.61
C GLY A 177 3.77 -14.81 1.35
N LEU A 178 4.81 -13.96 1.38
CA LEU A 178 5.81 -13.91 0.32
C LEU A 178 6.67 -15.19 0.29
N PRO A 179 7.47 -15.43 -0.77
CA PRO A 179 8.37 -16.57 -0.81
C PRO A 179 9.33 -16.59 0.38
N GLY A 180 9.30 -17.70 1.13
CA GLY A 180 10.08 -17.86 2.36
C GLY A 180 9.43 -17.32 3.63
N ASP A 181 8.22 -16.75 3.54
CA ASP A 181 7.41 -16.42 4.71
C ASP A 181 6.81 -17.65 5.37
N ASN A 182 6.52 -17.48 6.65
CA ASN A 182 5.64 -18.33 7.42
C ASN A 182 4.92 -17.45 8.46
N PHE A 183 4.01 -18.06 9.21
CA PHE A 183 3.26 -17.37 10.25
C PHE A 183 4.15 -16.58 11.23
N GLU A 184 5.29 -17.14 11.66
CA GLU A 184 6.17 -16.48 12.62
C GLU A 184 6.86 -15.25 12.01
N LYS A 185 7.29 -15.34 10.75
CA LYS A 185 7.95 -14.24 10.02
C LYS A 185 7.00 -13.10 9.69
N ASP A 186 5.76 -13.40 9.29
CA ASP A 186 4.72 -12.39 9.07
C ASP A 186 4.45 -11.60 10.36
N PHE A 187 4.42 -12.29 11.50
CA PHE A 187 4.22 -11.68 12.81
C PHE A 187 5.42 -10.89 13.28
N TYR A 188 6.62 -11.42 13.07
CA TYR A 188 7.85 -10.71 13.33
C TYR A 188 7.88 -9.39 12.56
N THR A 189 7.53 -9.42 11.26
CA THR A 189 7.39 -8.22 10.43
C THR A 189 6.38 -7.24 11.01
N ALA A 190 5.18 -7.68 11.38
CA ALA A 190 4.17 -6.80 11.97
C ALA A 190 4.63 -6.15 13.29
N ASN A 191 5.24 -6.93 14.19
CA ASN A 191 5.74 -6.45 15.48
C ASN A 191 6.91 -5.46 15.31
N LYS A 192 7.86 -5.77 14.42
CA LYS A 192 8.97 -4.88 14.13
C LYS A 192 8.49 -3.61 13.43
N SER A 193 7.51 -3.71 12.54
CA SER A 193 6.83 -2.56 11.91
C SER A 193 6.24 -1.61 12.95
N VAL A 194 5.44 -2.10 13.91
CA VAL A 194 4.85 -1.23 14.94
C VAL A 194 5.88 -0.61 15.88
N SER A 195 7.03 -1.26 16.11
CA SER A 195 8.12 -0.65 16.92
C SER A 195 8.73 0.60 16.27
N MET A 196 8.62 0.73 14.94
CA MET A 196 9.02 1.93 14.19
C MET A 196 7.94 3.02 14.19
N LYS A 197 6.80 2.77 14.85
CA LYS A 197 5.70 3.74 15.08
C LYS A 197 5.15 4.39 13.79
N PRO A 198 4.81 3.61 12.75
CA PRO A 198 4.08 4.15 11.60
C PRO A 198 2.71 4.68 12.06
N ASP A 199 2.26 5.77 11.44
CA ASP A 199 0.95 6.35 11.71
C ASP A 199 -0.17 5.58 10.99
N LEU A 200 0.18 4.97 9.85
CA LEU A 200 -0.74 4.20 9.04
C LEU A 200 -0.11 2.94 8.44
N CYS A 201 -0.94 1.94 8.17
CA CYS A 201 -0.48 0.67 7.60
C CYS A 201 -1.42 0.16 6.50
N ARG A 202 -0.83 -0.51 5.51
CA ARG A 202 -1.50 -1.35 4.52
C ARG A 202 -0.98 -2.78 4.63
N ILE A 203 -1.91 -3.73 4.64
CA ILE A 203 -1.62 -5.17 4.75
C ILE A 203 -2.07 -5.83 3.46
N TYR A 204 -1.14 -6.45 2.74
CA TYR A 204 -1.43 -7.13 1.48
C TYR A 204 -1.02 -8.61 1.54
N PRO A 205 -1.96 -9.56 1.52
CA PRO A 205 -1.58 -10.94 1.28
C PRO A 205 -1.02 -11.09 -0.13
N ALA A 206 0.08 -11.82 -0.27
CA ALA A 206 0.73 -12.05 -1.54
C ALA A 206 -0.19 -12.84 -2.49
N LEU A 207 -0.30 -12.39 -3.73
CA LEU A 207 -1.03 -13.07 -4.80
C LEU A 207 -0.04 -13.46 -5.89
N THR A 208 -0.20 -14.65 -6.44
CA THR A 208 0.51 -15.06 -7.65
C THR A 208 -0.17 -14.41 -8.83
N ILE A 209 0.51 -13.48 -9.48
CA ILE A 209 0.00 -12.74 -10.64
C ILE A 209 0.65 -13.28 -11.92
N LYS A 210 -0.11 -13.28 -13.02
CA LYS A 210 0.38 -13.70 -14.34
C LYS A 210 1.63 -12.95 -14.76
N ASN A 211 2.49 -13.65 -15.49
CA ASN A 211 3.75 -13.20 -16.07
C ASN A 211 4.80 -12.76 -15.03
N THR A 212 4.59 -13.00 -13.74
CA THR A 212 5.57 -12.72 -12.68
C THR A 212 6.51 -13.91 -12.46
N PRO A 213 7.75 -13.71 -11.96
CA PRO A 213 8.58 -14.82 -11.50
C PRO A 213 7.90 -15.71 -10.44
N MET A 214 7.02 -15.13 -9.62
CA MET A 214 6.24 -15.88 -8.62
C MET A 214 5.24 -16.86 -9.26
N GLU A 215 4.75 -16.60 -10.47
CA GLU A 215 3.95 -17.57 -11.24
C GLU A 215 4.79 -18.80 -11.63
N GLU A 216 6.02 -18.57 -12.11
CA GLU A 216 6.96 -19.65 -12.44
C GLU A 216 7.28 -20.48 -11.18
N MET A 217 7.61 -19.82 -10.07
CA MET A 217 7.84 -20.49 -8.77
C MET A 217 6.62 -21.30 -8.28
N TYR A 218 5.40 -20.84 -8.58
CA TYR A 218 4.16 -21.54 -8.21
C TYR A 218 3.99 -22.82 -9.03
N TYR A 219 4.17 -22.77 -10.36
CA TYR A 219 4.04 -23.95 -11.22
C TYR A 219 5.15 -24.98 -10.99
N GLU A 220 6.35 -24.54 -10.60
CA GLU A 220 7.45 -25.42 -10.19
C GLU A 220 7.25 -26.03 -8.79
N GLY A 221 6.25 -25.57 -8.02
CA GLY A 221 5.99 -26.03 -6.66
C GLY A 221 6.99 -25.50 -5.61
N VAL A 222 7.85 -24.55 -5.98
CA VAL A 222 8.83 -23.90 -5.09
C VAL A 222 8.16 -22.87 -4.19
N TYR A 223 7.05 -22.27 -4.64
CA TYR A 223 6.23 -21.35 -3.87
C TYR A 223 4.78 -21.84 -3.77
N LYS A 224 4.24 -21.80 -2.56
CA LYS A 224 2.83 -22.09 -2.29
C LYS A 224 2.21 -20.87 -1.60
N PRO A 225 1.27 -20.16 -2.26
CA PRO A 225 0.57 -19.05 -1.62
C PRO A 225 -0.35 -19.57 -0.51
N TYR A 226 -0.68 -18.70 0.44
CA TYR A 226 -1.68 -19.02 1.45
C TYR A 226 -3.06 -19.27 0.83
N SER A 227 -3.81 -20.16 1.46
CA SER A 227 -5.25 -20.24 1.23
C SER A 227 -5.94 -18.97 1.75
N LEU A 228 -7.16 -18.72 1.27
CA LEU A 228 -7.97 -17.60 1.71
C LEU A 228 -8.18 -17.61 3.24
N GLU A 229 -8.47 -18.78 3.82
CA GLU A 229 -8.70 -18.92 5.26
C GLU A 229 -7.44 -18.62 6.08
N GLU A 230 -6.29 -19.19 5.69
CA GLU A 230 -4.99 -18.91 6.35
C GLU A 230 -4.67 -17.42 6.30
N ALA A 231 -4.83 -16.79 5.14
CA ALA A 231 -4.56 -15.36 4.97
C ALA A 231 -5.50 -14.49 5.81
N ILE A 232 -6.78 -14.83 5.92
CA ILE A 232 -7.73 -14.12 6.79
C ILE A 232 -7.28 -14.24 8.25
N ASP A 233 -6.87 -15.43 8.70
CA ASP A 233 -6.40 -15.64 10.07
C ASP A 233 -5.13 -14.86 10.40
N ILE A 234 -4.15 -14.90 9.51
CA ILE A 234 -2.88 -14.17 9.65
C ILE A 234 -3.16 -12.67 9.67
N CYS A 235 -3.90 -12.16 8.68
CA CYS A 235 -4.22 -10.75 8.56
C CYS A 235 -5.05 -10.24 9.74
N MET A 236 -5.97 -11.03 10.29
CA MET A 236 -6.76 -10.67 11.48
C MET A 236 -5.88 -10.48 12.71
N LYS A 237 -4.92 -11.37 12.93
CA LYS A 237 -4.00 -11.25 14.06
C LYS A 237 -3.02 -10.09 13.88
N ILE A 238 -2.52 -9.87 12.66
CA ILE A 238 -1.67 -8.70 12.33
C ILE A 238 -2.44 -7.39 12.45
N TYR A 239 -3.68 -7.35 11.98
CA TYR A 239 -4.59 -6.21 12.15
C TYR A 239 -4.74 -5.86 13.64
N ASN A 240 -4.94 -6.86 14.49
CA ASN A 240 -4.99 -6.66 15.94
C ASN A 240 -3.67 -6.09 16.51
N ILE A 241 -2.50 -6.49 16.01
CA ILE A 241 -1.21 -5.91 16.41
C ILE A 241 -1.18 -4.40 16.12
N TYR A 242 -1.53 -3.99 14.90
CA TYR A 242 -1.53 -2.58 14.51
C TYR A 242 -2.55 -1.75 15.31
N ILE A 243 -3.78 -2.26 15.47
CA ILE A 243 -4.84 -1.56 16.21
C ILE A 243 -4.47 -1.37 17.69
N LYS A 244 -3.88 -2.40 18.34
CA LYS A 244 -3.41 -2.30 19.73
C LYS A 244 -2.29 -1.27 19.92
N ASN A 245 -1.52 -1.01 18.86
CA ASN A 245 -0.43 -0.02 18.87
C ASN A 245 -0.87 1.34 18.31
N ASN A 246 -2.17 1.62 18.21
CA ASN A 246 -2.73 2.88 17.69
C ASN A 246 -2.32 3.22 16.24
N VAL A 247 -1.96 2.22 15.43
CA VAL A 247 -1.64 2.41 14.01
C VAL A 247 -2.92 2.27 13.18
N LYS A 248 -3.19 3.24 12.32
CA LYS A 248 -4.38 3.21 11.47
C LYS A 248 -4.20 2.27 10.28
N VAL A 249 -4.86 1.11 10.30
CA VAL A 249 -4.90 0.24 9.12
C VAL A 249 -5.87 0.81 8.09
N ILE A 250 -5.32 1.35 7.00
CA ILE A 250 -6.11 2.02 5.95
C ILE A 250 -6.50 1.08 4.82
N ARG A 251 -5.82 -0.07 4.67
CA ARG A 251 -6.12 -1.08 3.66
C ARG A 251 -5.73 -2.49 4.12
N ILE A 252 -6.58 -3.47 3.81
CA ILE A 252 -6.30 -4.90 3.90
C ILE A 252 -6.75 -5.54 2.59
N GLY A 253 -5.88 -6.33 1.96
CA GLY A 253 -6.17 -6.92 0.65
C GLY A 253 -5.95 -5.95 -0.50
N LEU A 254 -5.80 -6.51 -1.70
CA LEU A 254 -5.58 -5.74 -2.92
C LEU A 254 -6.85 -4.98 -3.36
N GLN A 255 -6.67 -3.91 -4.13
CA GLN A 255 -7.80 -3.32 -4.84
C GLN A 255 -8.17 -4.24 -6.01
N PRO A 256 -9.43 -4.70 -6.10
CA PRO A 256 -9.92 -5.27 -7.34
C PRO A 256 -9.90 -4.17 -8.39
N THR A 257 -9.12 -4.36 -9.45
CA THR A 257 -9.24 -3.60 -10.69
C THR A 257 -9.81 -4.53 -11.75
N ASP A 258 -10.27 -4.01 -12.87
CA ASP A 258 -10.82 -4.86 -13.95
C ASP A 258 -9.83 -5.92 -14.45
N ASN A 259 -8.53 -5.74 -14.19
CA ASN A 259 -7.46 -6.66 -14.56
C ASN A 259 -7.09 -7.62 -13.41
N ILE A 260 -7.09 -7.14 -12.15
CA ILE A 260 -6.74 -7.95 -10.98
C ILE A 260 -7.99 -8.57 -10.34
N THR A 261 -8.54 -9.57 -11.03
CA THR A 261 -9.62 -10.44 -10.55
C THR A 261 -9.30 -11.91 -10.79
N GLU A 262 -9.95 -12.79 -10.02
CA GLU A 262 -9.91 -14.24 -10.24
C GLU A 262 -10.36 -14.58 -11.67
N GLY A 263 -9.61 -15.46 -12.35
CA GLY A 263 -9.83 -15.82 -13.76
C GLY A 263 -9.20 -14.86 -14.79
N LYS A 264 -8.61 -13.74 -14.36
CA LYS A 264 -7.81 -12.84 -15.21
C LYS A 264 -6.34 -12.89 -14.81
N ASP A 265 -5.83 -11.89 -14.10
CA ASP A 265 -4.40 -11.79 -13.79
C ASP A 265 -4.00 -12.54 -12.52
N VAL A 266 -4.95 -12.88 -11.65
CA VAL A 266 -4.67 -13.68 -10.45
C VAL A 266 -4.62 -15.17 -10.83
N VAL A 267 -3.44 -15.77 -10.68
CA VAL A 267 -3.17 -17.19 -10.95
C VAL A 267 -3.50 -18.04 -9.71
N ALA A 268 -3.07 -17.58 -8.54
CA ALA A 268 -3.25 -18.28 -7.27
C ALA A 268 -3.14 -17.34 -6.07
N GLY A 269 -3.61 -17.80 -4.91
CA GLY A 269 -3.50 -17.11 -3.62
C GLY A 269 -4.82 -16.54 -3.09
N PRO A 270 -4.78 -15.87 -1.94
CA PRO A 270 -5.96 -15.51 -1.15
C PRO A 270 -6.65 -14.24 -1.66
N PHE A 271 -7.26 -14.30 -2.85
CA PHE A 271 -8.02 -13.20 -3.40
C PHE A 271 -9.49 -13.24 -2.95
N HIS A 272 -10.01 -12.10 -2.48
CA HIS A 272 -11.45 -11.90 -2.32
C HIS A 272 -11.76 -10.40 -2.45
N PRO A 273 -12.81 -9.98 -3.18
CA PRO A 273 -13.17 -8.56 -3.33
C PRO A 273 -13.48 -7.82 -2.02
N ALA A 274 -13.86 -8.55 -0.97
CA ALA A 274 -14.25 -8.09 0.34
C ALA A 274 -13.27 -8.58 1.43
N PHE A 275 -12.01 -8.85 1.06
CA PHE A 275 -11.02 -9.44 1.97
C PHE A 275 -10.89 -8.67 3.30
N ARG A 276 -10.92 -7.33 3.25
CA ARG A 276 -10.92 -6.49 4.47
C ARG A 276 -12.12 -6.78 5.37
N GLU A 277 -13.31 -6.87 4.80
CA GLU A 277 -14.54 -7.13 5.55
C GLU A 277 -14.48 -8.48 6.25
N LEU A 278 -13.94 -9.51 5.58
CA LEU A 278 -13.75 -10.84 6.17
C LEU A 278 -12.78 -10.81 7.35
N VAL A 279 -11.68 -10.07 7.22
CA VAL A 279 -10.68 -9.91 8.29
C VAL A 279 -11.26 -9.16 9.49
N GLU A 280 -11.94 -8.03 9.25
CA GLU A 280 -12.56 -7.23 10.32
C GLU A 280 -13.72 -7.99 10.99
N SER A 281 -14.53 -8.71 10.23
CA SER A 281 -15.59 -9.59 10.74
C SER A 281 -15.02 -10.70 11.63
N LYS A 282 -13.96 -11.38 11.19
CA LYS A 282 -13.30 -12.42 12.00
C LYS A 282 -12.70 -11.85 13.28
N TYR A 283 -12.12 -10.66 13.22
CA TYR A 283 -11.61 -9.95 14.40
C TYR A 283 -12.73 -9.64 15.41
N LEU A 284 -13.85 -9.09 14.95
CA LEU A 284 -15.01 -8.78 15.80
C LEU A 284 -15.63 -10.05 16.40
N ASN A 285 -15.83 -11.09 15.60
CA ASN A 285 -16.34 -12.38 16.07
C ASN A 285 -15.46 -12.98 17.16
N ASN A 286 -14.14 -12.96 16.98
CA ASN A 286 -13.20 -13.45 18.00
C ASN A 286 -13.29 -12.63 19.30
N LYS A 287 -13.47 -11.31 19.21
CA LYS A 287 -13.67 -10.47 20.40
C LYS A 287 -14.97 -10.82 21.12
N ILE A 288 -16.08 -10.92 20.40
CA ILE A 288 -17.39 -11.28 20.95
C ILE A 288 -17.32 -12.65 21.62
N TYR A 289 -16.77 -13.66 20.93
CA TYR A 289 -16.63 -15.01 21.47
C TYR A 289 -15.78 -15.05 22.75
N ASN A 290 -14.66 -14.32 22.79
CA ASN A 290 -13.83 -14.25 24.00
C ASN A 290 -14.52 -13.54 25.17
N ILE A 291 -15.40 -12.56 24.90
CA ILE A 291 -16.22 -11.94 25.95
C ILE A 291 -17.22 -12.96 26.48
N ILE A 292 -17.98 -13.62 25.61
CA ILE A 292 -19.02 -14.60 26.00
C ILE A 292 -18.40 -15.77 26.76
N LYS A 293 -17.31 -16.36 26.24
CA LYS A 293 -16.66 -17.53 26.84
C LYS A 293 -16.18 -17.27 28.28
N ASN A 294 -15.77 -16.04 28.58
CA ASN A 294 -15.24 -15.66 29.88
C ASN A 294 -16.29 -15.04 30.81
N ASN A 295 -17.56 -14.97 30.39
CA ASN A 295 -18.63 -14.34 31.14
C ASN A 295 -19.68 -15.38 31.55
N THR A 296 -20.13 -15.31 32.79
CA THR A 296 -21.15 -16.21 33.36
C THR A 296 -22.53 -15.58 33.40
N GLU A 297 -22.63 -14.30 33.03
CA GLU A 297 -23.88 -13.53 32.96
C GLU A 297 -24.41 -13.42 31.53
N ASP A 298 -25.67 -12.99 31.38
CA ASP A 298 -26.29 -12.73 30.08
C ASP A 298 -25.54 -11.61 29.34
N VAL A 299 -25.18 -11.85 28.08
CA VAL A 299 -24.47 -10.89 27.22
C VAL A 299 -25.43 -10.26 26.20
N GLU A 300 -25.64 -8.95 26.29
CA GLU A 300 -26.40 -8.18 25.28
C GLU A 300 -25.45 -7.63 24.20
N ILE A 301 -25.66 -8.03 22.93
CA ILE A 301 -24.89 -7.52 21.78
C ILE A 301 -25.74 -6.48 21.04
N LYS A 302 -25.29 -5.23 21.02
CA LYS A 302 -25.91 -4.14 20.25
C LYS A 302 -25.17 -3.93 18.94
N ILE A 303 -25.84 -4.16 17.83
CA ILE A 303 -25.32 -3.91 16.48
C ILE A 303 -25.93 -2.60 16.00
N ASN A 304 -25.09 -1.58 15.78
CA ASN A 304 -25.55 -0.36 15.13
C ASN A 304 -25.70 -0.63 13.63
N THR A 305 -26.94 -0.70 13.16
CA THR A 305 -27.32 -0.66 11.74
C THR A 305 -27.26 0.76 11.20
#